data_AF-A0A2M9JUJ6-F1
#
_entry.id   AF-A0A2M9JUJ6-F1
#
_cell.length_a   1.000
_cell.length_b   1.000
_cell.length_c   1.000
_cell.angle_alpha   90.00
_cell.angle_beta   90.00
_cell.angle_gamma   90.00
#
_symmetry.space_group_name_H-M   'P 1'
#
loop_
_entity.id
_entity.type
_entity.pdbx_description
1 polymer ?
#
loop_
_entity_poly.entity_id
_entity_poly.type
_entity_poly.pdbx_seq_one_letter_code
_entity_poly.pdbx_strand_id
1 'polypeptide(L)'
;MIVALLAGFGVWKFWLSDDPLVAVPDRVCSRSLPGDSLRPLLPERGEAFEEYASDFSPRGSLSAPGKCVLSGGGKSVHIGYYVVFWPDGYRKEDVDRDAKKPGNLPVTLGKAKGYVEGRAVKLFVNCPRVNGHDGLLQVTASLGGESGKLKDRPTMGRVAALAADSARALGQRVEGCDSATRLPDGVPSIG
;
A
#
# COMPACT_ATOMS: atom_id res chain seq x y z
N MET A 1 69.76 -26.75 13.26
CA MET A 1 68.75 -25.98 14.01
C MET A 1 67.44 -26.12 13.25
N ILE A 2 66.45 -26.79 13.82
CA ILE A 2 65.10 -26.98 13.27
C ILE A 2 64.22 -25.80 13.73
N VAL A 3 63.05 -25.63 13.07
CA VAL A 3 61.83 -24.85 13.42
C VAL A 3 61.68 -23.60 12.53
N ALA A 4 60.56 -23.30 11.85
CA ALA A 4 59.33 -24.03 11.50
C ALA A 4 58.62 -23.25 10.37
N LEU A 5 57.79 -23.95 9.59
CA LEU A 5 56.76 -23.43 8.71
C LEU A 5 55.72 -22.61 9.48
N LEU A 6 55.26 -21.48 8.94
CA LEU A 6 53.86 -21.08 9.06
C LEU A 6 53.37 -20.43 7.76
N ALA A 7 52.57 -21.21 7.03
CA ALA A 7 51.69 -20.74 5.99
C ALA A 7 50.63 -19.82 6.59
N GLY A 8 50.55 -18.58 6.11
CA GLY A 8 49.44 -17.68 6.40
C GLY A 8 48.27 -17.93 5.44
N PHE A 9 47.55 -19.03 5.64
CA PHE A 9 46.14 -19.12 5.23
C PHE A 9 45.31 -18.37 6.26
N GLY A 10 44.39 -17.48 5.86
CA GLY A 10 43.54 -16.84 6.87
C GLY A 10 42.65 -15.69 6.43
N VAL A 11 41.71 -15.95 5.52
CA VAL A 11 40.29 -15.54 5.64
C VAL A 11 40.03 -14.13 6.20
N TRP A 12 39.91 -13.12 5.33
CA TRP A 12 39.28 -11.83 5.72
C TRP A 12 38.45 -11.24 4.57
N LYS A 13 37.54 -12.04 4.03
CA LYS A 13 36.47 -11.56 3.14
C LYS A 13 35.11 -12.16 3.47
N PHE A 14 34.87 -12.39 4.76
CA PHE A 14 33.53 -12.50 5.34
C PHE A 14 33.28 -11.20 6.12
N TRP A 15 33.25 -10.07 5.40
CA TRP A 15 32.43 -8.96 5.88
C TRP A 15 31.00 -9.44 5.70
N LEU A 16 30.39 -9.95 6.78
CA LEU A 16 28.94 -9.96 6.89
C LEU A 16 28.52 -8.51 6.62
N SER A 17 28.03 -8.24 5.42
CA SER A 17 27.30 -7.01 5.17
C SER A 17 26.02 -7.15 5.98
N ASP A 18 26.07 -6.69 7.24
CA ASP A 18 24.88 -6.42 8.00
C ASP A 18 24.21 -5.26 7.31
N ASP A 19 23.34 -5.58 6.35
CA ASP A 19 22.50 -4.59 5.70
C ASP A 19 21.80 -3.74 6.78
N PRO A 20 21.79 -2.40 6.64
CA PRO A 20 21.26 -1.52 7.68
C PRO A 20 19.75 -1.76 7.87
N LEU A 21 19.26 -1.48 9.08
CA LEU A 21 17.84 -1.54 9.38
C LEU A 21 17.07 -0.52 8.53
N VAL A 22 15.94 -0.96 7.94
CA VAL A 22 15.03 -0.07 7.22
C VAL A 22 14.24 0.74 8.24
N ALA A 23 14.65 1.98 8.47
CA ALA A 23 14.01 2.88 9.43
C ALA A 23 12.75 3.52 8.83
N VAL A 24 11.60 2.84 8.95
CA VAL A 24 10.30 3.40 8.54
C VAL A 24 9.83 4.46 9.55
N PRO A 25 9.61 5.73 9.12
CA PRO A 25 9.11 6.79 9.97
C PRO A 25 7.74 6.47 10.58
N ASP A 26 7.41 7.07 11.73
CA ASP A 26 6.10 6.88 12.40
C ASP A 26 4.91 7.34 11.53
N ARG A 27 5.17 8.26 10.59
CA ARG A 27 4.18 8.78 9.65
C ARG A 27 4.76 8.87 8.26
N VAL A 28 4.04 8.35 7.28
CA VAL A 28 4.44 8.30 5.86
C VAL A 28 3.35 8.90 4.96
N CYS A 29 3.64 9.04 3.67
CA CYS A 29 2.77 9.65 2.67
C CYS A 29 2.35 11.06 3.05
N SER A 30 3.34 11.95 3.14
CA SER A 30 3.24 13.33 3.62
C SER A 30 2.71 13.44 5.05
N ARG A 31 2.93 12.42 5.88
CA ARG A 31 2.42 12.26 7.25
C ARG A 31 0.95 11.85 7.39
N SER A 32 0.31 11.43 6.29
CA SER A 32 -1.11 11.05 6.30
C SER A 32 -1.38 9.65 6.81
N LEU A 33 -0.41 8.73 6.70
CA LEU A 33 -0.57 7.33 7.13
C LEU A 33 0.36 6.99 8.30
N PRO A 34 -0.06 6.12 9.22
CA PRO A 34 0.85 5.57 10.22
C PRO A 34 1.88 4.63 9.56
N GLY A 35 3.14 4.76 9.95
CA GLY A 35 4.24 3.93 9.43
C GLY A 35 4.09 2.45 9.76
N ASP A 36 3.41 2.12 10.86
CA ASP A 36 3.16 0.73 11.26
C ASP A 36 2.29 -0.04 10.26
N SER A 37 1.45 0.64 9.47
CA SER A 37 0.70 0.01 8.37
C SER A 37 1.61 -0.42 7.21
N LEU A 38 2.80 0.17 7.10
CA LEU A 38 3.78 -0.09 6.04
C LEU A 38 4.86 -1.08 6.47
N ARG A 39 5.33 -1.02 7.73
CA ARG A 39 6.43 -1.85 8.25
C ARG A 39 6.33 -3.34 7.88
N PRO A 40 5.17 -4.01 7.98
CA PRO A 40 5.04 -5.43 7.63
C PRO A 40 5.19 -5.75 6.13
N LEU A 41 5.27 -4.74 5.27
CA LEU A 41 5.38 -4.88 3.81
C LEU A 41 6.80 -4.60 3.29
N LEU A 42 7.68 -4.06 4.12
CA LEU A 42 9.08 -3.80 3.79
C LEU A 42 9.97 -4.80 4.52
N PRO A 43 11.12 -5.19 3.93
CA PRO A 43 12.13 -5.96 4.64
C PRO A 43 12.65 -5.17 5.85
N GLU A 44 13.02 -5.88 6.91
CA GLU A 44 13.58 -5.25 8.13
C GLU A 44 14.95 -4.61 7.87
N ARG A 45 15.69 -5.09 6.86
CA ARG A 45 17.05 -4.67 6.50
C ARG A 45 17.21 -4.48 4.99
N GLY A 46 18.17 -3.63 4.61
CA GLY A 46 18.58 -3.38 3.23
C GLY A 46 18.67 -1.89 2.93
N GLU A 47 18.36 -1.49 1.69
CA GLU A 47 18.36 -0.08 1.27
C GLU A 47 17.56 0.82 2.22
N ALA A 48 18.03 2.05 2.40
CA ALA A 48 17.41 3.03 3.28
C ALA A 48 15.95 3.32 2.86
N PHE A 49 15.16 3.76 3.83
CA PHE A 49 13.79 4.16 3.56
C PHE A 49 13.74 5.45 2.74
N GLU A 50 12.97 5.46 1.67
CA GLU A 50 12.68 6.64 0.87
C GLU A 50 11.17 6.79 0.64
N GLU A 51 10.73 8.04 0.53
CA GLU A 51 9.34 8.39 0.27
C GLU A 51 9.25 9.46 -0.82
N TYR A 52 8.35 9.22 -1.78
CA TYR A 52 7.85 10.22 -2.71
C TYR A 52 6.32 10.30 -2.59
N ALA A 53 5.79 11.48 -2.30
CA ALA A 53 4.33 11.68 -2.20
C ALA A 53 3.90 12.93 -2.98
N SER A 54 2.85 12.78 -3.80
CA SER A 54 2.18 13.87 -4.50
C SER A 54 0.67 13.82 -4.21
N ASP A 55 0.08 14.97 -3.90
CA ASP A 55 -1.33 15.16 -3.52
C ASP A 55 -1.81 14.34 -2.29
N PHE A 56 -0.88 13.69 -1.59
CA PHE A 56 -1.11 12.98 -0.32
C PHE A 56 -0.99 13.86 0.94
N SER A 57 -0.77 15.17 0.80
CA SER A 57 -0.53 16.12 1.91
C SER A 57 -1.66 16.19 2.94
N PRO A 58 -1.47 16.19 4.26
CA PRO A 58 -2.54 16.20 5.26
C PRO A 58 -3.42 17.46 5.29
N ARG A 59 -3.18 18.45 4.40
CA ARG A 59 -3.91 19.73 4.34
C ARG A 59 -4.43 19.98 2.91
N GLY A 60 -5.66 20.47 2.81
CA GLY A 60 -6.32 20.86 1.55
C GLY A 60 -7.26 19.79 0.97
N SER A 61 -8.21 20.24 0.14
CA SER A 61 -9.13 19.38 -0.62
C SER A 61 -8.38 18.61 -1.72
N LEU A 62 -8.79 17.36 -1.98
CA LEU A 62 -8.21 16.56 -3.06
C LEU A 62 -8.72 17.09 -4.40
N SER A 63 -7.91 17.89 -5.09
CA SER A 63 -8.22 18.41 -6.43
C SER A 63 -7.74 17.51 -7.57
N ALA A 64 -6.87 16.54 -7.27
CA ALA A 64 -6.25 15.66 -8.26
C ALA A 64 -6.02 14.24 -7.70
N PRO A 65 -5.89 13.22 -8.59
CA PRO A 65 -5.38 11.92 -8.22
C PRO A 65 -4.03 12.05 -7.53
N GLY A 66 -3.87 11.40 -6.38
CA GLY A 66 -2.62 11.42 -5.64
C GLY A 66 -1.93 10.07 -5.65
N LYS A 67 -0.61 10.10 -5.41
CA LYS A 67 0.21 8.91 -5.26
C LYS A 67 1.23 9.08 -4.15
N CYS A 68 1.55 7.97 -3.50
CA CYS A 68 2.61 7.83 -2.53
C CYS A 68 3.40 6.57 -2.91
N VAL A 69 4.70 6.74 -3.13
CA VAL A 69 5.65 5.67 -3.42
C VAL A 69 6.65 5.62 -2.28
N LEU A 70 6.79 4.45 -1.70
CA LEU A 70 7.61 4.19 -0.52
C LEU A 70 8.59 3.09 -0.91
N SER A 71 9.84 3.21 -0.53
CA SER A 71 10.85 2.16 -0.75
C SER A 71 11.71 1.93 0.47
N GLY A 72 12.25 0.72 0.58
CA GLY A 72 13.16 0.30 1.64
C GLY A 72 13.47 -1.18 1.49
N GLY A 73 14.70 -1.59 1.81
CA GLY A 73 15.11 -2.99 1.71
C GLY A 73 15.07 -3.55 0.28
N GLY A 74 15.22 -2.71 -0.76
CA GLY A 74 15.08 -3.14 -2.17
C GLY A 74 13.64 -3.49 -2.59
N LYS A 75 12.64 -3.13 -1.77
CA LYS A 75 11.21 -3.26 -2.10
C LYS A 75 10.57 -1.88 -2.19
N SER A 76 9.47 -1.81 -2.94
CA SER A 76 8.63 -0.61 -2.97
C SER A 76 7.16 -0.93 -2.73
N VAL A 77 6.46 0.05 -2.19
CA VAL A 77 5.01 0.05 -1.96
C VAL A 77 4.45 1.29 -2.64
N HIS A 78 3.39 1.10 -3.42
CA HIS A 78 2.74 2.16 -4.17
C HIS A 78 1.31 2.28 -3.69
N ILE A 79 0.92 3.49 -3.32
CA ILE A 79 -0.43 3.84 -2.90
C ILE A 79 -0.92 4.94 -3.84
N GLY A 80 -2.03 4.72 -4.51
CA GLY A 80 -2.67 5.72 -5.37
C GLY A 80 -4.13 5.89 -5.00
N TYR A 81 -4.67 7.08 -5.23
CA TYR A 81 -6.11 7.28 -5.12
C TYR A 81 -6.64 8.20 -6.22
N TYR A 82 -7.93 8.06 -6.52
CA TYR A 82 -8.71 9.02 -7.27
C TYR A 82 -10.19 8.89 -6.93
N VAL A 83 -10.95 9.95 -7.17
CA VAL A 83 -12.41 9.94 -7.05
C VAL A 83 -13.00 9.79 -8.45
N VAL A 84 -13.91 8.83 -8.60
CA VAL A 84 -14.65 8.60 -9.83
C VAL A 84 -16.07 9.12 -9.66
N PHE A 85 -16.49 10.04 -10.52
CA PHE A 85 -17.80 10.67 -10.47
C PHE A 85 -18.81 9.99 -11.40
N TRP A 86 -20.09 10.01 -11.00
CA TRP A 86 -21.21 9.55 -11.82
C TRP A 86 -21.84 10.68 -12.64
N PRO A 87 -22.50 10.37 -13.79
CA PRO A 87 -22.88 9.04 -14.28
C PRO A 87 -21.87 8.31 -15.16
N ASP A 88 -20.88 9.00 -15.74
CA ASP A 88 -20.04 8.42 -16.80
C ASP A 88 -18.83 7.62 -16.28
N GLY A 89 -18.61 7.62 -14.97
CA GLY A 89 -17.52 6.91 -14.32
C GLY A 89 -17.83 5.47 -13.89
N TYR A 90 -16.78 4.79 -13.47
CA TYR A 90 -16.80 3.48 -12.80
C TYR A 90 -17.79 3.44 -11.62
N ARG A 91 -18.64 2.42 -11.60
CA ARG A 91 -19.74 2.24 -10.64
C ARG A 91 -19.53 1.03 -9.75
N LYS A 92 -20.42 0.86 -8.76
CA LYS A 92 -20.37 -0.29 -7.83
C LYS A 92 -20.55 -1.62 -8.58
N GLU A 93 -21.39 -1.62 -9.61
CA GLU A 93 -21.65 -2.77 -10.46
C GLU A 93 -20.40 -3.15 -11.26
N ASP A 94 -19.59 -2.17 -11.65
CA ASP A 94 -18.29 -2.40 -12.28
C ASP A 94 -17.28 -3.04 -11.32
N VAL A 95 -17.26 -2.57 -10.05
CA VAL A 95 -16.45 -3.21 -8.98
C VAL A 95 -16.85 -4.66 -8.81
N ASP A 96 -18.15 -4.94 -8.69
CA ASP A 96 -18.68 -6.29 -8.49
C ASP A 96 -18.42 -7.21 -9.70
N ARG A 97 -18.46 -6.66 -10.93
CA ARG A 97 -18.12 -7.39 -12.15
C ARG A 97 -16.62 -7.71 -12.18
N ASP A 98 -15.77 -6.72 -11.91
CA ASP A 98 -14.32 -6.87 -12.03
C ASP A 98 -13.75 -7.75 -10.92
N ALA A 99 -14.35 -7.76 -9.73
CA ALA A 99 -14.01 -8.69 -8.66
C ALA A 99 -14.26 -10.17 -9.03
N LYS A 100 -15.14 -10.44 -10.00
CA LYS A 100 -15.45 -11.79 -10.50
C LYS A 100 -14.62 -12.22 -11.71
N LYS A 101 -13.76 -11.34 -12.24
CA LYS A 101 -12.90 -11.69 -13.39
C LYS A 101 -11.91 -12.79 -13.01
N PRO A 102 -11.59 -13.73 -13.92
CA PRO A 102 -10.60 -14.76 -13.66
C PRO A 102 -9.27 -14.19 -13.18
N GLY A 103 -8.78 -14.70 -12.04
CA GLY A 103 -7.53 -14.26 -11.42
C GLY A 103 -7.67 -13.08 -10.46
N ASN A 104 -8.85 -12.49 -10.33
CA ASN A 104 -9.16 -11.53 -9.27
C ASN A 104 -9.75 -12.24 -8.05
N LEU A 105 -9.50 -11.69 -6.86
CA LEU A 105 -10.09 -12.15 -5.61
C LEU A 105 -10.90 -11.01 -5.00
N PRO A 106 -12.20 -11.19 -4.71
CA PRO A 106 -13.01 -10.17 -4.07
C PRO A 106 -12.40 -9.72 -2.73
N VAL A 107 -12.49 -8.42 -2.45
CA VAL A 107 -12.09 -7.81 -1.18
C VAL A 107 -13.26 -7.06 -0.59
N THR A 108 -13.55 -7.29 0.69
CA THR A 108 -14.61 -6.57 1.41
C THR A 108 -14.17 -6.11 2.78
N LEU A 109 -14.57 -4.89 3.16
CA LEU A 109 -14.39 -4.35 4.50
C LEU A 109 -15.55 -3.40 4.83
N GLY A 110 -16.49 -3.87 5.65
CA GLY A 110 -17.73 -3.16 5.89
C GLY A 110 -18.49 -2.90 4.58
N LYS A 111 -18.70 -1.62 4.24
CA LYS A 111 -19.34 -1.21 2.97
C LYS A 111 -18.37 -1.00 1.81
N ALA A 112 -17.05 -1.02 2.06
CA ALA A 112 -16.07 -0.97 1.00
C ALA A 112 -16.01 -2.31 0.27
N LYS A 113 -15.90 -2.23 -1.05
CA LYS A 113 -15.73 -3.39 -1.93
C LYS A 113 -14.52 -3.17 -2.81
N GLY A 114 -13.94 -4.26 -3.28
CA GLY A 114 -12.74 -4.19 -4.09
C GLY A 114 -12.32 -5.56 -4.55
N TYR A 115 -11.09 -5.64 -5.02
CA TYR A 115 -10.50 -6.88 -5.44
C TYR A 115 -8.98 -6.82 -5.44
N VAL A 116 -8.37 -7.98 -5.25
CA VAL A 116 -6.96 -8.23 -5.57
C VAL A 116 -6.86 -8.43 -7.07
N GLU A 117 -5.95 -7.72 -7.73
CA GLU A 117 -5.62 -7.88 -9.15
C GLU A 117 -4.10 -7.84 -9.31
N GLY A 118 -3.51 -8.96 -9.74
CA GLY A 118 -2.06 -9.05 -9.94
C GLY A 118 -1.29 -8.75 -8.65
N ARG A 119 -0.69 -7.56 -8.57
CA ARG A 119 0.13 -7.09 -7.43
C ARG A 119 -0.55 -6.06 -6.55
N ALA A 120 -1.79 -5.72 -6.87
CA ALA A 120 -2.50 -4.62 -6.28
C ALA A 120 -3.77 -5.10 -5.58
N VAL A 121 -4.15 -4.35 -4.55
CA VAL A 121 -5.52 -4.33 -4.03
C VAL A 121 -6.13 -3.01 -4.46
N LYS A 122 -7.28 -3.09 -5.13
CA LYS A 122 -8.12 -1.93 -5.46
C LYS A 122 -9.32 -1.96 -4.53
N LEU A 123 -9.43 -0.97 -3.66
CA LEU A 123 -10.53 -0.80 -2.71
C LEU A 123 -11.36 0.43 -3.09
N PHE A 124 -12.68 0.28 -3.09
CA PHE A 124 -13.62 1.32 -3.48
C PHE A 124 -14.55 1.63 -2.33
N VAL A 125 -14.70 2.92 -2.05
CA VAL A 125 -15.60 3.43 -1.02
C VAL A 125 -16.59 4.39 -1.65
N ASN A 126 -17.86 4.22 -1.32
CA ASN A 126 -18.92 5.10 -1.81
C ASN A 126 -18.89 6.46 -1.12
N CYS A 127 -18.51 7.51 -1.82
CA CYS A 127 -18.53 8.89 -1.32
C CYS A 127 -19.71 9.63 -1.96
N PRO A 128 -20.86 9.72 -1.28
CA PRO A 128 -21.98 10.50 -1.80
C PRO A 128 -21.66 12.00 -1.72
N ARG A 129 -22.07 12.77 -2.72
CA ARG A 129 -21.96 14.25 -2.74
C ARG A 129 -20.54 14.85 -2.68
N VAL A 130 -19.53 14.14 -3.16
CA VAL A 130 -18.22 14.77 -3.39
C VAL A 130 -18.37 15.88 -4.44
N ASN A 131 -18.13 17.13 -4.04
CA ASN A 131 -18.39 18.31 -4.86
C ASN A 131 -19.82 18.36 -5.44
N GLY A 132 -20.82 17.86 -4.71
CA GLY A 132 -22.21 17.80 -5.16
C GLY A 132 -22.56 16.62 -6.07
N HIS A 133 -21.60 15.76 -6.38
CA HIS A 133 -21.79 14.56 -7.20
C HIS A 133 -21.59 13.29 -6.39
N ASP A 134 -22.33 12.24 -6.73
CA ASP A 134 -22.02 10.92 -6.18
C ASP A 134 -20.77 10.35 -6.85
N GLY A 135 -19.94 9.67 -6.06
CA GLY A 135 -18.73 9.06 -6.57
C GLY A 135 -18.19 7.91 -5.74
N LEU A 136 -17.12 7.31 -6.27
CA LEU A 136 -16.33 6.28 -5.61
C LEU A 136 -14.92 6.82 -5.36
N LEU A 137 -14.49 6.83 -4.09
CA LEU A 137 -13.07 6.91 -3.78
C LEU A 137 -12.46 5.54 -4.07
N GLN A 138 -11.61 5.49 -5.09
CA GLN A 138 -10.77 4.34 -5.35
C GLN A 138 -9.41 4.54 -4.69
N VAL A 139 -8.98 3.56 -3.91
CA VAL A 139 -7.64 3.46 -3.37
C VAL A 139 -6.98 2.20 -3.91
N THR A 140 -5.78 2.35 -4.44
CA THR A 140 -4.97 1.24 -4.93
C THR A 140 -3.72 1.14 -4.06
N ALA A 141 -3.46 -0.02 -3.47
CA ALA A 141 -2.19 -0.32 -2.82
C ALA A 141 -1.52 -1.48 -3.56
N SER A 142 -0.22 -1.40 -3.83
CA SER A 142 0.52 -2.44 -4.54
C SER A 142 1.97 -2.53 -4.10
N LEU A 143 2.60 -3.68 -4.34
CA LEU A 143 4.03 -3.90 -4.08
C LEU A 143 4.81 -3.85 -5.40
N GLY A 144 5.93 -3.12 -5.46
CA GLY A 144 6.88 -3.08 -6.58
C GLY A 144 8.02 -4.10 -6.48
N GLY A 145 8.83 -4.23 -7.55
CA GLY A 145 9.93 -5.20 -7.69
C GLY A 145 9.67 -6.29 -8.76
N GLU A 146 10.63 -7.18 -9.04
CA GLU A 146 10.64 -7.99 -10.28
C GLU A 146 9.82 -9.29 -10.35
N SER A 147 9.22 -9.85 -9.29
CA SER A 147 8.50 -11.13 -9.47
C SER A 147 7.32 -11.41 -8.56
N GLY A 148 6.20 -11.77 -9.21
CA GLY A 148 5.03 -12.43 -8.62
C GLY A 148 3.78 -11.54 -8.48
N LYS A 149 2.62 -12.10 -8.83
CA LYS A 149 1.31 -11.67 -8.28
C LYS A 149 1.38 -11.72 -6.75
N LEU A 150 0.50 -11.02 -6.04
CA LEU A 150 0.24 -11.35 -4.64
C LEU A 150 -0.25 -12.81 -4.62
N LYS A 151 0.51 -13.70 -3.97
CA LYS A 151 0.26 -15.16 -4.00
C LYS A 151 -0.17 -15.69 -2.65
N ASP A 152 0.38 -15.16 -1.56
CA ASP A 152 0.06 -15.60 -0.21
C ASP A 152 -1.01 -14.69 0.42
N ARG A 153 -1.95 -15.33 1.13
CA ARG A 153 -3.05 -14.62 1.81
C ARG A 153 -2.58 -13.61 2.87
N PRO A 154 -1.53 -13.87 3.67
CA PRO A 154 -1.03 -12.89 4.64
C PRO A 154 -0.60 -11.58 3.97
N THR A 155 0.18 -11.64 2.88
CA THR A 155 0.61 -10.44 2.16
C THR A 155 -0.56 -9.74 1.49
N MET A 156 -1.49 -10.49 0.86
CA MET A 156 -2.73 -9.89 0.34
C MET A 156 -3.49 -9.13 1.45
N GLY A 157 -3.61 -9.72 2.63
CA GLY A 157 -4.27 -9.10 3.79
C GLY A 157 -3.59 -7.81 4.24
N ARG A 158 -2.25 -7.80 4.30
CA ARG A 158 -1.48 -6.59 4.65
C ARG A 158 -1.63 -5.48 3.62
N VAL A 159 -1.59 -5.81 2.32
CA VAL A 159 -1.80 -4.82 1.25
C VAL A 159 -3.25 -4.31 1.26
N ALA A 160 -4.23 -5.18 1.55
CA ALA A 160 -5.62 -4.79 1.68
C ALA A 160 -5.86 -3.89 2.91
N ALA A 161 -5.22 -4.19 4.03
CA ALA A 161 -5.24 -3.35 5.23
C ALA A 161 -4.63 -1.97 4.94
N LEU A 162 -3.49 -1.91 4.23
CA LEU A 162 -2.89 -0.65 3.80
C LEU A 162 -3.83 0.18 2.91
N ALA A 163 -4.54 -0.46 1.98
CA ALA A 163 -5.55 0.22 1.16
C ALA A 163 -6.71 0.76 2.01
N ALA A 164 -7.15 0.01 3.03
CA ALA A 164 -8.20 0.45 3.95
C ALA A 164 -7.75 1.63 4.83
N ASP A 165 -6.56 1.57 5.41
CA ASP A 165 -5.98 2.65 6.21
C ASP A 165 -5.82 3.93 5.37
N SER A 166 -5.38 3.75 4.13
CA SER A 166 -5.30 4.83 3.14
C SER A 166 -6.66 5.42 2.81
N ALA A 167 -7.70 4.58 2.64
CA ALA A 167 -9.06 5.05 2.43
C ALA A 167 -9.58 5.85 3.63
N ARG A 168 -9.34 5.41 4.87
CA ARG A 168 -9.73 6.16 6.08
C ARG A 168 -9.06 7.52 6.13
N ALA A 169 -7.75 7.57 5.90
CA ALA A 169 -6.98 8.81 5.92
C ALA A 169 -7.41 9.79 4.80
N LEU A 170 -7.62 9.29 3.59
CA LEU A 170 -8.07 10.09 2.46
C LEU A 170 -9.52 10.54 2.59
N GLY A 171 -10.39 9.71 3.17
CA GLY A 171 -11.79 10.03 3.45
C GLY A 171 -11.97 11.28 4.31
N GLN A 172 -11.03 11.55 5.22
CA GLN A 172 -11.05 12.76 6.05
C GLN A 172 -10.82 14.04 5.23
N ARG A 173 -10.34 13.91 3.99
CA ARG A 173 -9.93 15.01 3.10
C ARG A 173 -10.84 15.19 1.89
N VAL A 174 -11.68 14.20 1.59
CA VAL A 174 -12.68 14.27 0.53
C VAL A 174 -14.00 14.66 1.16
N GLU A 175 -14.42 15.91 0.95
CA GLU A 175 -15.74 16.38 1.37
C GLU A 175 -16.83 15.44 0.82
N GLY A 176 -17.75 14.98 1.68
CA GLY A 176 -18.76 14.00 1.31
C GLY A 176 -18.33 12.53 1.40
N CYS A 177 -17.08 12.21 1.78
CA CYS A 177 -16.61 10.83 1.92
C CYS A 177 -16.54 10.29 3.36
N ASP A 178 -17.51 10.63 4.21
CA ASP A 178 -17.61 10.14 5.61
C ASP A 178 -17.74 8.62 5.72
N SER A 179 -18.08 7.94 4.64
CA SER A 179 -18.13 6.48 4.58
C SER A 179 -16.73 5.86 4.65
N ALA A 180 -15.72 6.54 4.09
CA ALA A 180 -14.34 6.08 4.11
C ALA A 180 -13.71 6.27 5.49
N THR A 181 -14.03 7.34 6.19
CA THR A 181 -13.57 7.56 7.57
C THR A 181 -14.15 6.55 8.56
N ARG A 182 -15.32 5.98 8.26
CA ARG A 182 -16.06 5.01 9.09
C ARG A 182 -15.84 3.55 8.71
N LEU A 183 -14.83 3.24 7.89
CA LEU A 183 -14.51 1.83 7.62
C LEU A 183 -14.10 1.14 8.92
N PRO A 184 -14.59 -0.09 9.18
CA PRO A 184 -14.27 -0.81 10.40
C PRO A 184 -12.77 -1.10 10.46
N ASP A 185 -12.18 -1.09 11.65
CA ASP A 185 -10.79 -1.49 11.85
C ASP A 185 -10.58 -2.97 11.51
N GLY A 186 -9.33 -3.34 11.22
CA GLY A 186 -8.94 -4.72 10.94
C GLY A 186 -8.66 -5.03 9.47
N VAL A 187 -8.37 -6.31 9.20
CA VAL A 187 -7.96 -6.81 7.89
C VAL A 187 -9.18 -7.10 7.02
N PRO A 188 -9.25 -6.56 5.78
CA PRO A 188 -10.32 -6.90 4.83
C PRO A 188 -10.44 -8.42 4.57
N SER A 189 -11.66 -8.88 4.34
CA SER A 189 -11.91 -10.25 3.87
C SER A 189 -11.48 -10.39 2.41
N ILE A 190 -10.86 -11.52 2.07
CA ILE A 190 -10.36 -11.82 0.72
C ILE A 190 -10.86 -13.20 0.28
N GLY A 191 -11.56 -13.24 -0.86
CA GLY A 191 -12.13 -14.46 -1.44
C GLY A 191 -13.58 -14.67 -1.06
#